data_AF-F0I207-F1
#
_entry.id   AF-F0I207-F1
#
_cell.length_a   1.000
_cell.length_b   1.000
_cell.length_c   1.000
_cell.angle_alpha   90.00
_cell.angle_beta   90.00
_cell.angle_gamma   90.00
#
_symmetry.space_group_name_H-M   'P 1'
#
loop_
_entity.id
_entity.type
_entity.pdbx_description
1 polymer ?
#
loop_
_entity_poly.entity_id
_entity_poly.type
_entity_poly.pdbx_seq_one_letter_code
_entity_poly.pdbx_strand_id
1 'polypeptide(L)'
;MTSKILMKELEMKKSLDAFHLKLIAIAAMLINHLGHTLELENQNIYLYFLTETIGRLTFPIMAYLLVEGFQYTRSRGKYALRLTLFWLLSILPFYYLFESHKPLTVNNNILYTLLLGLLLLVFLEKVQHSFLRLLLILTFSFLTWQSDWGFLGILTIVGFYEKREESDGFVTPILTLMVVSILINLWAFYTVPNPVLLCDAAAMLGLLLTLPLLKAYNGQRGYSPAWVKWGFYAFYPLHLCLLLLFRIFFLKS
;
A
#
# COMPACT_ATOMS: atom_id res chain seq x y z
N MET A 1 34.30 22.80 15.49
CA MET A 1 32.95 23.39 15.69
C MET A 1 32.10 23.31 14.43
N THR A 2 32.71 23.44 13.25
CA THR A 2 32.08 23.35 11.92
C THR A 2 31.46 21.99 11.61
N SER A 3 32.06 20.85 12.02
CA SER A 3 31.47 19.54 11.72
C SER A 3 30.22 19.20 12.53
N LYS A 4 30.06 19.71 13.77
CA LYS A 4 28.83 19.52 14.56
C LYS A 4 27.65 20.36 14.02
N ILE A 5 27.94 21.49 13.38
CA ILE A 5 26.93 22.32 12.72
C ILE A 5 26.52 21.66 11.39
N LEU A 6 27.49 21.17 10.60
CA LEU A 6 27.23 20.43 9.36
C LEU A 6 26.45 19.12 9.61
N MET A 7 26.75 18.41 10.69
CA MET A 7 26.03 17.18 11.09
C MET A 7 24.61 17.47 11.58
N LYS A 8 24.36 18.67 12.13
CA LYS A 8 23.02 19.13 12.52
C LYS A 8 22.21 19.64 11.32
N GLU A 9 22.88 20.09 10.26
CA GLU A 9 22.26 20.46 8.97
C GLU A 9 22.00 19.25 8.05
N LEU A 10 22.70 18.13 8.28
CA LEU A 10 22.50 16.85 7.56
C LEU A 10 21.45 15.94 8.23
N GLU A 11 20.95 16.28 9.42
CA GLU A 11 19.66 15.74 9.86
C GLU A 11 18.61 16.26 8.90
N MET A 12 18.14 15.42 7.97
CA MET A 12 16.98 15.78 7.14
C MET A 12 15.90 16.32 8.08
N LYS A 13 15.64 17.63 7.99
CA LYS A 13 14.65 18.30 8.83
C LYS A 13 13.34 17.55 8.59
N LYS A 14 12.90 16.78 9.58
CA LYS A 14 11.70 15.95 9.49
C LYS A 14 10.49 16.87 9.29
N SER A 15 10.12 17.07 8.03
CA SER A 15 9.15 18.08 7.58
C SER A 15 7.79 17.47 7.27
N LEU A 16 7.72 16.15 7.07
CA LEU A 16 6.49 15.45 6.73
C LEU A 16 5.82 14.92 7.99
N ASP A 17 4.49 15.02 8.02
CA ASP A 17 3.64 14.37 9.00
C ASP A 17 2.73 13.33 8.31
N ALA A 18 1.89 12.64 9.09
CA ALA A 18 1.05 11.56 8.55
C ALA A 18 -0.03 12.08 7.58
N PHE A 19 -0.40 13.36 7.67
CA PHE A 19 -1.32 13.98 6.71
C PHE A 19 -0.66 14.14 5.35
N HIS A 20 0.58 14.66 5.32
CA HIS A 20 1.35 14.80 4.08
C HIS A 20 1.61 13.44 3.42
N LEU A 21 2.02 12.44 4.20
CA LEU A 21 2.25 11.09 3.67
C LEU A 21 0.98 10.49 3.06
N LYS A 22 -0.19 10.68 3.70
CA LYS A 22 -1.46 10.22 3.13
C LYS A 22 -1.80 10.92 1.82
N LEU A 23 -1.58 12.23 1.73
CA LEU A 23 -1.80 12.98 0.48
C LEU A 23 -0.93 12.43 -0.66
N ILE A 24 0.36 12.20 -0.40
CA ILE A 24 1.28 11.62 -1.38
C ILE A 24 0.78 10.23 -1.80
N ALA A 25 0.40 9.38 -0.85
CA ALA A 25 -0.07 8.03 -1.14
C ALA A 25 -1.38 8.01 -1.94
N ILE A 26 -2.37 8.86 -1.63
CA ILE A 26 -3.62 8.89 -2.42
C ILE A 26 -3.43 9.51 -3.81
N ALA A 27 -2.51 10.47 -3.96
CA ALA A 27 -2.15 11.02 -5.27
C ALA A 27 -1.45 9.96 -6.13
N ALA A 28 -0.49 9.23 -5.55
CA ALA A 28 0.19 8.11 -6.19
C ALA A 28 -0.80 7.02 -6.64
N MET A 29 -1.74 6.64 -5.78
CA MET A 29 -2.80 5.69 -6.08
C MET A 29 -3.66 6.15 -7.26
N LEU A 30 -4.07 7.42 -7.28
CA LEU A 30 -4.87 7.97 -8.37
C LEU A 30 -4.13 7.93 -9.71
N ILE A 31 -2.85 8.28 -9.72
CA ILE A 31 -2.00 8.26 -10.93
C ILE A 31 -1.92 6.83 -11.50
N ASN A 32 -1.67 5.83 -10.64
CA ASN A 32 -1.63 4.43 -11.04
C ASN A 32 -2.97 3.92 -11.58
N HIS A 33 -4.06 4.16 -10.84
CA HIS A 33 -5.39 3.74 -11.29
C HIS A 33 -5.82 4.45 -12.58
N LEU A 34 -5.42 5.70 -12.80
CA LEU A 34 -5.65 6.41 -14.05
C LEU A 34 -4.91 5.74 -15.22
N GLY A 35 -3.67 5.28 -15.00
CA GLY A 35 -2.89 4.56 -16.01
C GLY A 35 -3.58 3.28 -16.48
N HIS A 36 -4.08 2.47 -15.56
CA HIS A 36 -4.88 1.29 -15.89
C HIS A 36 -6.24 1.63 -16.52
N THR A 37 -6.90 2.69 -16.02
CA THR A 37 -8.20 3.12 -16.57
C THR A 37 -8.08 3.53 -18.04
N LEU A 38 -6.96 4.14 -18.42
CA LEU A 38 -6.60 4.54 -19.78
C LEU A 38 -5.97 3.40 -20.61
N GLU A 39 -5.82 2.20 -20.05
CA GLU A 39 -5.23 1.03 -20.71
C GLU A 39 -3.81 1.32 -21.26
N LEU A 40 -3.02 2.09 -20.50
CA LEU A 40 -1.69 2.53 -20.93
C LEU A 40 -0.72 1.37 -21.20
N GLU A 41 -0.92 0.23 -20.55
CA GLU A 41 -0.19 -1.01 -20.83
C GLU A 41 -0.23 -1.41 -22.31
N ASN A 42 -1.33 -1.10 -23.01
CA ASN A 42 -1.52 -1.39 -24.43
C ASN A 42 -1.18 -0.20 -25.34
N GLN A 43 -1.28 1.04 -24.81
CA GLN A 43 -1.13 2.26 -25.62
C GLN A 43 0.28 2.87 -25.57
N ASN A 44 0.90 2.91 -24.39
CA ASN A 44 2.19 3.55 -24.15
C ASN A 44 2.87 2.95 -22.91
N ILE A 45 3.73 1.95 -23.14
CA ILE A 45 4.42 1.21 -22.09
C ILE A 45 5.32 2.10 -21.21
N TYR A 46 5.87 3.20 -21.73
CA TYR A 46 6.69 4.14 -20.95
C TYR A 46 5.84 4.97 -19.99
N LEU A 47 4.65 5.39 -20.43
CA LEU A 47 3.72 6.11 -19.56
C LEU A 47 3.11 5.16 -18.52
N TYR A 48 2.78 3.93 -18.91
CA TYR A 48 2.39 2.86 -17.98
C TYR A 48 3.46 2.62 -16.92
N PHE A 49 4.72 2.45 -17.33
CA PHE A 49 5.86 2.30 -16.40
C PHE A 49 5.93 3.44 -15.37
N LEU A 50 5.73 4.69 -15.82
CA LEU A 50 5.74 5.86 -14.94
C LEU A 50 4.58 5.82 -13.94
N THR A 51 3.37 5.52 -14.39
CA THR A 51 2.19 5.43 -13.52
C THR A 51 2.34 4.31 -12.50
N GLU A 52 2.87 3.16 -12.91
CA GLU A 52 3.16 2.03 -12.01
C GLU A 52 4.20 2.41 -10.96
N THR A 53 5.33 2.97 -11.39
CA THR A 53 6.45 3.35 -10.51
C THR A 53 5.98 4.32 -9.43
N ILE A 54 5.17 5.32 -9.80
CA ILE A 54 4.58 6.26 -8.86
C ILE A 54 3.55 5.56 -7.97
N GLY A 55 2.72 4.69 -8.55
CA GLY A 55 1.71 3.89 -7.83
C GLY A 55 2.27 3.09 -6.66
N ARG A 56 3.44 2.48 -6.83
CA ARG A 56 4.09 1.63 -5.81
C ARG A 56 4.37 2.36 -4.50
N LEU A 57 4.39 3.70 -4.47
CA LEU A 57 4.54 4.45 -3.22
C LEU A 57 3.37 4.21 -2.25
N THR A 58 2.17 3.99 -2.78
CA THR A 58 0.92 3.97 -2.03
C THR A 58 0.92 2.96 -0.90
N PHE A 59 1.20 1.70 -1.22
CA PHE A 59 1.06 0.60 -0.28
C PHE A 59 2.01 0.67 0.92
N PRO A 60 3.35 0.77 0.76
CA PRO A 60 4.25 0.83 1.91
C PRO A 60 3.98 2.05 2.81
N ILE A 61 3.58 3.19 2.23
CA ILE A 61 3.17 4.36 3.04
C ILE A 61 1.91 4.03 3.86
N MET A 62 0.87 3.48 3.23
CA MET A 62 -0.37 3.12 3.92
C MET A 62 -0.19 2.01 4.95
N ALA A 63 0.61 0.99 4.65
CA ALA A 63 0.94 -0.11 5.55
C ALA A 63 1.77 0.37 6.75
N TYR A 64 2.75 1.25 6.54
CA TYR A 64 3.53 1.86 7.62
C TYR A 64 2.63 2.70 8.54
N LEU A 65 1.80 3.58 7.96
CA LEU A 65 0.84 4.38 8.73
C LEU A 65 -0.25 3.54 9.42
N LEU A 66 -0.55 2.35 8.89
CA LEU A 66 -1.44 1.39 9.55
C LEU A 66 -0.81 0.85 10.83
N VAL A 67 0.46 0.44 10.78
CA VAL A 67 1.21 -0.06 11.94
C VAL A 67 1.36 1.04 12.99
N GLU A 68 1.75 2.26 12.60
CA GLU A 68 1.77 3.43 13.49
C GLU A 68 0.39 3.69 14.11
N GLY A 69 -0.65 3.72 13.29
CA GLY A 69 -2.03 3.90 13.75
C GLY A 69 -2.47 2.82 14.73
N PHE A 70 -2.01 1.57 14.56
CA PHE A 70 -2.28 0.47 15.48
C PHE A 70 -1.67 0.69 16.87
N GLN A 71 -0.46 1.24 16.95
CA GLN A 71 0.22 1.54 18.23
C GLN A 71 -0.51 2.61 19.04
N TYR A 72 -1.01 3.66 18.37
CA TYR A 72 -1.59 4.82 19.07
C TYR A 72 -3.13 4.77 19.22
N THR A 73 -3.82 3.89 18.49
CA THR A 73 -5.29 3.84 18.51
C THR A 73 -5.83 3.09 19.72
N ARG A 74 -6.57 3.80 20.59
CA ARG A 74 -7.26 3.22 21.75
C ARG A 74 -8.42 2.27 21.40
N SER A 75 -9.02 2.38 20.22
CA SER A 75 -10.19 1.58 19.82
C SER A 75 -9.95 0.89 18.47
N ARG A 76 -9.29 -0.27 18.53
CA ARG A 76 -8.95 -1.09 17.35
C ARG A 76 -10.20 -1.59 16.62
N GLY A 77 -11.27 -1.91 17.35
CA GLY A 77 -12.56 -2.30 16.76
C GLY A 77 -13.17 -1.20 15.87
N LYS A 78 -13.16 0.06 16.31
CA LYS A 78 -13.60 1.19 15.46
C LYS A 78 -12.69 1.40 14.25
N TYR A 79 -11.41 1.03 14.34
CA TYR A 79 -10.50 1.09 13.21
C TYR A 79 -10.80 -0.01 12.20
N ALA A 80 -10.90 -1.27 12.65
CA ALA A 80 -11.33 -2.38 11.82
C ALA A 80 -12.67 -2.10 11.13
N LEU A 81 -13.68 -1.59 11.86
CA LEU A 81 -14.98 -1.25 11.29
C LEU A 81 -14.88 -0.24 10.14
N ARG A 82 -14.05 0.81 10.26
CA ARG A 82 -13.85 1.75 9.16
C ARG A 82 -13.25 1.03 7.94
N LEU A 83 -12.19 0.25 8.13
CA LEU A 83 -11.60 -0.52 7.03
C LEU A 83 -12.62 -1.47 6.39
N THR A 84 -13.43 -2.17 7.21
CA THR A 84 -14.49 -3.07 6.72
C THR A 84 -15.52 -2.33 5.88
N LEU A 85 -16.03 -1.18 6.35
CA LEU A 85 -17.05 -0.42 5.62
C LEU A 85 -16.54 0.01 4.24
N PHE A 86 -15.35 0.61 4.17
CA PHE A 86 -14.82 1.11 2.91
C PHE A 86 -14.30 -0.02 2.00
N TRP A 87 -13.82 -1.13 2.57
CA TRP A 87 -13.51 -2.35 1.81
C TRP A 87 -14.75 -2.85 1.06
N LEU A 88 -15.87 -3.03 1.77
CA LEU A 88 -17.12 -3.53 1.18
C LEU A 88 -17.65 -2.61 0.07
N LEU A 89 -17.60 -1.30 0.30
CA LEU A 89 -18.01 -0.31 -0.71
C LEU A 89 -17.13 -0.33 -1.96
N SER A 90 -15.88 -0.76 -1.84
CA SER A 90 -14.92 -0.80 -2.94
C SER A 90 -14.92 -2.11 -3.74
N ILE A 91 -15.58 -3.17 -3.28
CA ILE A 91 -15.57 -4.49 -3.94
C ILE A 91 -15.98 -4.38 -5.41
N LEU A 92 -17.17 -3.82 -5.67
CA LEU A 92 -17.72 -3.72 -7.02
C LEU A 92 -16.95 -2.76 -7.92
N PRO A 93 -16.66 -1.50 -7.54
CA PRO A 93 -15.95 -0.59 -8.43
C PRO A 93 -14.52 -1.07 -8.72
N PHE A 94 -13.82 -1.68 -7.75
CA PHE A 94 -12.52 -2.29 -7.99
C PHE A 94 -12.62 -3.45 -8.99
N TYR A 95 -13.60 -4.34 -8.80
CA TYR A 95 -13.81 -5.49 -9.67
C TYR A 95 -14.04 -5.07 -11.13
N TYR A 96 -14.97 -4.15 -11.38
CA TYR A 96 -15.27 -3.72 -12.74
C TYR A 96 -14.11 -2.95 -13.40
N LEU A 97 -13.28 -2.26 -12.62
CA LEU A 97 -12.16 -1.48 -13.15
C LEU A 97 -10.95 -2.36 -13.50
N PHE A 98 -10.59 -3.33 -12.65
CA PHE A 98 -9.33 -4.08 -12.78
C PHE A 98 -9.49 -5.58 -13.01
N GLU A 99 -10.61 -6.18 -12.59
CA GLU A 99 -10.72 -7.64 -12.44
C GLU A 99 -11.90 -8.25 -13.21
N SER A 100 -12.53 -7.50 -14.11
CA SER A 100 -13.74 -7.94 -14.84
C SER A 100 -13.55 -9.20 -15.70
N HIS A 101 -12.30 -9.62 -15.94
CA HIS A 101 -11.95 -10.83 -16.66
C HIS A 101 -11.95 -12.12 -15.80
N LYS A 102 -12.11 -12.02 -14.47
CA LYS A 102 -12.16 -13.16 -13.54
C LYS A 102 -13.45 -13.16 -12.71
N PRO A 103 -13.78 -14.24 -11.97
CA PRO A 103 -14.94 -14.25 -11.08
C PRO A 103 -14.83 -13.18 -9.98
N LEU A 104 -15.96 -12.63 -9.54
CA LEU A 104 -16.02 -11.66 -8.45
C LEU A 104 -15.57 -12.32 -7.14
N THR A 105 -14.57 -11.73 -6.49
CA THR A 105 -14.07 -12.15 -5.19
C THR A 105 -14.21 -11.01 -4.19
N VAL A 106 -14.55 -11.35 -2.93
CA VAL A 106 -14.75 -10.34 -1.89
C VAL A 106 -13.43 -9.77 -1.37
N ASN A 107 -12.32 -10.49 -1.52
CA ASN A 107 -11.01 -10.13 -0.99
C ASN A 107 -10.14 -9.33 -1.96
N ASN A 108 -10.73 -8.66 -2.96
CA ASN A 108 -10.00 -8.12 -4.11
C ASN A 108 -9.11 -6.90 -3.85
N ASN A 109 -9.50 -5.99 -2.95
CA ASN A 109 -8.87 -4.67 -2.87
C ASN A 109 -7.94 -4.45 -1.65
N ILE A 110 -7.08 -3.43 -1.73
CA ILE A 110 -6.08 -3.09 -0.71
C ILE A 110 -6.65 -2.93 0.71
N LEU A 111 -7.88 -2.45 0.87
CA LEU A 111 -8.49 -2.26 2.19
C LEU A 111 -8.74 -3.59 2.88
N TYR A 112 -8.98 -4.67 2.13
CA TYR A 112 -9.03 -6.02 2.67
C TYR A 112 -7.67 -6.46 3.22
N THR A 113 -6.59 -6.24 2.47
CA THR A 113 -5.21 -6.53 2.93
C THR A 113 -4.88 -5.75 4.20
N LEU A 114 -5.21 -4.46 4.25
CA LEU A 114 -5.00 -3.61 5.43
C LEU A 114 -5.85 -4.06 6.62
N LEU A 115 -7.12 -4.44 6.40
CA LEU A 115 -8.00 -4.98 7.45
C LEU A 115 -7.42 -6.26 8.05
N LEU A 116 -7.02 -7.21 7.20
CA LEU A 116 -6.44 -8.48 7.64
C LEU A 116 -5.08 -8.27 8.33
N GLY A 117 -4.26 -7.35 7.83
CA GLY A 117 -3.04 -6.93 8.50
C GLY A 117 -3.32 -6.36 9.89
N LEU A 118 -4.28 -5.44 10.03
CA LEU A 118 -4.67 -4.86 11.32
C LEU A 118 -5.14 -5.95 12.31
N LEU A 119 -5.98 -6.88 11.86
CA LEU A 119 -6.48 -7.99 12.67
C LEU A 119 -5.35 -8.93 13.07
N LEU A 120 -4.42 -9.25 12.17
CA LEU A 120 -3.24 -10.05 12.48
C LEU A 120 -2.42 -9.40 13.61
N LEU A 121 -2.19 -8.09 13.56
CA LEU A 121 -1.46 -7.39 14.63
C LEU A 121 -2.16 -7.50 15.99
N VAL A 122 -3.50 -7.48 16.03
CA VAL A 122 -4.26 -7.72 17.27
C VAL A 122 -3.98 -9.09 17.87
N PHE A 123 -3.82 -10.13 17.03
CA PHE A 123 -3.47 -11.47 17.49
C PHE A 123 -1.99 -11.59 17.87
N LEU A 124 -1.08 -11.05 17.06
CA LEU A 124 0.36 -11.11 17.31
C LEU A 124 0.80 -10.39 18.59
N GLU A 125 0.08 -9.36 19.02
CA GLU A 125 0.35 -8.71 20.31
C GLU A 125 0.09 -9.64 21.50
N LYS A 126 -0.87 -10.57 21.38
CA LYS A 126 -1.27 -11.49 22.45
C LYS A 126 -0.51 -12.82 22.44
N VAL A 127 0.12 -13.17 21.32
CA VAL A 127 0.75 -14.47 21.11
C VAL A 127 2.27 -14.34 21.17
N GLN A 128 2.86 -14.92 22.22
CA GLN A 128 4.32 -14.95 22.43
C GLN A 128 4.98 -16.19 21.79
N HIS A 129 4.24 -17.30 21.63
CA HIS A 129 4.80 -18.55 21.11
C HIS A 129 5.11 -18.48 19.62
N SER A 130 6.40 -18.62 19.24
CA SER A 130 6.88 -18.41 17.87
C SER A 130 6.17 -19.26 16.81
N PHE A 131 5.88 -20.52 17.10
CA PHE A 131 5.15 -21.39 16.16
C PHE A 131 3.71 -20.93 15.92
N LEU A 132 3.02 -20.44 16.95
CA LEU A 132 1.65 -19.94 16.81
C LEU A 132 1.64 -18.61 16.04
N ARG A 133 2.64 -17.75 16.26
CA ARG A 133 2.84 -16.54 15.46
C ARG A 133 3.04 -16.89 13.98
N LEU A 134 3.91 -17.85 13.68
CA LEU A 134 4.13 -18.33 12.32
C LEU A 134 2.83 -18.85 11.69
N LEU A 135 2.07 -19.69 12.40
CA LEU A 135 0.79 -20.21 11.93
C LEU A 135 -0.22 -19.09 11.62
N LEU A 136 -0.30 -18.07 12.48
CA LEU A 136 -1.13 -16.89 12.23
C LEU A 136 -0.68 -16.14 10.98
N ILE A 137 0.61 -15.87 10.82
CA ILE A 137 1.16 -15.18 9.65
C ILE A 137 0.85 -15.95 8.37
N LEU A 138 1.03 -17.28 8.36
CA LEU A 138 0.71 -18.14 7.22
C LEU A 138 -0.79 -18.15 6.91
N THR A 139 -1.64 -18.21 7.95
CA THR A 139 -3.09 -18.20 7.79
C THR A 139 -3.57 -16.88 7.17
N PHE A 140 -3.12 -15.74 7.71
CA PHE A 140 -3.52 -14.42 7.20
C PHE A 140 -2.93 -14.13 5.81
N SER A 141 -1.72 -14.60 5.53
CA SER A 141 -1.12 -14.60 4.19
C SER A 141 -1.97 -15.37 3.18
N PHE A 142 -2.45 -16.56 3.55
CA PHE A 142 -3.32 -17.37 2.70
C PHE A 142 -4.67 -16.67 2.45
N LEU A 143 -5.30 -16.12 3.50
CA LEU A 143 -6.58 -15.41 3.39
C LEU A 143 -6.53 -14.17 2.49
N THR A 144 -5.34 -13.59 2.29
CA THR A 144 -5.09 -12.40 1.47
C THR A 144 -4.52 -12.70 0.10
N TRP A 145 -4.30 -13.97 -0.28
CA TRP A 145 -3.62 -14.33 -1.53
C TRP A 145 -4.23 -13.69 -2.79
N GLN A 146 -5.56 -13.52 -2.85
CA GLN A 146 -6.26 -12.92 -4.00
C GLN A 146 -6.50 -11.41 -3.87
N SER A 147 -5.97 -10.78 -2.82
CA SER A 147 -6.08 -9.32 -2.63
C SER A 147 -5.01 -8.57 -3.41
N ASP A 148 -5.26 -7.29 -3.67
CA ASP A 148 -4.40 -6.36 -4.40
C ASP A 148 -2.88 -6.51 -4.08
N TRP A 149 -2.52 -6.57 -2.79
CA TRP A 149 -1.12 -6.77 -2.35
C TRP A 149 -0.81 -8.18 -1.84
N GLY A 150 -1.76 -9.09 -1.94
CA GLY A 150 -1.56 -10.51 -1.67
C GLY A 150 -1.04 -10.81 -0.25
N PHE A 151 -0.35 -11.94 -0.15
CA PHE A 151 0.40 -12.32 1.04
C PHE A 151 1.60 -11.39 1.31
N LEU A 152 2.18 -10.78 0.27
CA LEU A 152 3.29 -9.85 0.44
C LEU A 152 2.90 -8.66 1.31
N GLY A 153 1.66 -8.18 1.16
CA GLY A 153 1.16 -7.10 1.99
C GLY A 153 1.11 -7.46 3.48
N ILE A 154 0.72 -8.69 3.81
CA ILE A 154 0.76 -9.20 5.19
C ILE A 154 2.20 -9.26 5.70
N LEU A 155 3.12 -9.81 4.92
CA LEU A 155 4.53 -9.90 5.31
C LEU A 155 5.16 -8.52 5.52
N THR A 156 4.83 -7.53 4.68
CA THR A 156 5.30 -6.15 4.84
C THR A 156 4.73 -5.50 6.11
N ILE A 157 3.44 -5.66 6.40
CA ILE A 157 2.82 -5.13 7.63
C ILE A 157 3.46 -5.75 8.87
N VAL A 158 3.68 -7.07 8.87
CA VAL A 158 4.39 -7.76 9.96
C VAL A 158 5.83 -7.25 10.07
N GLY A 159 6.54 -7.10 8.95
CA GLY A 159 7.89 -6.55 8.93
C GLY A 159 7.97 -5.16 9.57
N PHE A 160 7.08 -4.25 9.18
CA PHE A 160 6.98 -2.93 9.81
C PHE A 160 6.65 -3.01 11.29
N TYR A 161 5.77 -3.92 11.70
CA TYR A 161 5.42 -4.12 13.09
C TYR A 161 6.60 -4.63 13.92
N GLU A 162 7.30 -5.69 13.50
CA GLU A 162 8.43 -6.26 14.24
C GLU A 162 9.60 -5.26 14.34
N LYS A 163 9.80 -4.45 13.29
CA LYS A 163 10.88 -3.48 13.20
C LYS A 163 10.54 -2.08 13.72
N ARG A 164 9.33 -1.86 14.25
CA ARG A 164 8.80 -0.52 14.60
C ARG A 164 9.62 0.26 15.62
N GLU A 165 10.43 -0.41 16.44
CA GLU A 165 11.26 0.20 17.49
C GLU A 165 12.64 0.64 16.95
N GLU A 166 13.02 0.19 15.75
CA GLU A 166 14.27 0.55 15.07
C GLU A 166 14.09 1.88 14.31
N SER A 167 15.05 2.80 14.41
CA SER A 167 14.98 4.14 13.80
C SER A 167 14.73 4.12 12.29
N ASP A 168 15.30 3.12 11.59
CA ASP A 168 15.14 2.87 10.16
C ASP A 168 14.48 1.52 9.89
N GLY A 169 13.66 1.04 10.83
CA GLY A 169 13.00 -0.27 10.75
C GLY A 169 12.05 -0.45 9.56
N PHE A 170 11.71 0.63 8.86
CA PHE A 170 10.94 0.59 7.62
C PHE A 170 11.76 0.15 6.40
N VAL A 171 13.09 0.27 6.42
CA VAL A 171 13.95 -0.01 5.25
C VAL A 171 13.87 -1.48 4.86
N THR A 172 14.06 -2.41 5.82
CA THR A 172 14.07 -3.85 5.53
C THR A 172 12.75 -4.35 4.93
N PRO A 173 11.56 -4.07 5.50
CA PRO A 173 10.29 -4.50 4.88
C PRO A 173 10.07 -3.96 3.47
N ILE A 174 10.50 -2.73 3.18
CA ILE A 174 10.39 -2.12 1.84
C ILE A 174 11.33 -2.79 0.84
N LEU A 175 12.60 -3.02 1.23
CA LEU A 175 13.55 -3.71 0.37
C LEU A 175 13.16 -5.17 0.12
N THR A 176 12.66 -5.87 1.15
CA THR A 176 12.14 -7.23 1.01
C THR A 176 10.94 -7.26 0.07
N LEU A 177 9.96 -6.36 0.25
CA LEU A 177 8.82 -6.24 -0.65
C LEU A 177 9.27 -6.01 -2.10
N MET A 178 10.22 -5.10 -2.32
CA MET A 178 10.76 -4.80 -3.65
C MET A 178 11.43 -6.01 -4.28
N VAL A 179 12.41 -6.61 -3.61
CA VAL A 179 13.18 -7.73 -4.16
C VAL A 179 12.27 -8.93 -4.46
N VAL A 180 11.40 -9.30 -3.51
CA VAL A 180 10.50 -10.45 -3.71
C VAL A 180 9.50 -10.18 -4.85
N SER A 181 8.95 -8.95 -4.95
CA SER A 181 8.03 -8.60 -6.05
C SER A 181 8.72 -8.60 -7.41
N ILE A 182 9.98 -8.14 -7.49
CA ILE A 182 10.80 -8.22 -8.71
C ILE A 182 10.98 -9.68 -9.11
N LEU A 183 11.40 -10.54 -8.16
CA LEU A 183 11.64 -11.96 -8.43
C LEU A 183 10.37 -12.68 -8.89
N ILE A 184 9.21 -12.37 -8.29
CA ILE A 184 7.91 -12.93 -8.71
C ILE A 184 7.58 -12.52 -10.15
N ASN A 185 7.74 -11.24 -10.50
CA ASN A 185 7.46 -10.77 -11.85
C ASN A 185 8.44 -11.32 -12.90
N LEU A 186 9.73 -11.44 -12.56
CA LEU A 186 10.74 -12.06 -13.43
C LEU A 186 10.46 -13.55 -13.64
N TRP A 187 10.04 -14.26 -12.59
CA TRP A 187 9.63 -15.66 -12.69
C TRP A 187 8.36 -15.80 -13.55
N ALA A 188 7.35 -14.95 -13.34
CA ALA A 188 6.15 -14.92 -14.17
C ALA A 188 6.50 -14.66 -15.65
N PHE A 189 7.39 -13.70 -15.92
CA PHE A 189 7.89 -13.42 -17.27
C PHE A 189 8.60 -14.63 -17.90
N TYR A 190 9.41 -15.34 -17.12
CA TYR A 190 10.05 -16.58 -17.60
C TYR A 190 9.04 -17.66 -17.98
N THR A 191 7.93 -17.78 -17.23
CA THR A 191 6.89 -18.78 -17.52
C THR A 191 5.94 -18.39 -18.66
N VAL A 192 5.59 -17.11 -18.75
CA VAL A 192 4.66 -16.54 -19.74
C VAL A 192 5.23 -15.20 -20.20
N PRO A 193 6.10 -15.19 -21.23
CA PRO A 193 6.77 -13.97 -21.66
C PRO A 193 5.79 -12.88 -22.10
N ASN A 194 5.72 -11.80 -21.32
CA ASN A 194 4.93 -10.60 -21.58
C ASN A 194 5.74 -9.36 -21.16
N PRO A 195 6.03 -8.39 -22.06
CA PRO A 195 6.76 -7.17 -21.75
C PRO A 195 6.19 -6.36 -20.56
N VAL A 196 4.89 -6.42 -20.31
CA VAL A 196 4.25 -5.76 -19.16
C VAL A 196 4.82 -6.31 -17.84
N LEU A 197 5.13 -7.61 -17.75
CA LEU A 197 5.71 -8.20 -16.54
C LEU A 197 7.13 -7.69 -16.24
N LEU A 198 7.94 -7.44 -17.29
CA LEU A 198 9.25 -6.79 -17.11
C LEU A 198 9.09 -5.33 -16.69
N CYS A 199 8.08 -4.66 -17.23
CA CYS A 199 7.73 -3.29 -16.85
C CYS A 199 7.32 -3.23 -15.36
N ASP A 200 6.44 -4.13 -14.92
CA ASP A 200 6.00 -4.24 -13.53
C ASP A 200 7.16 -4.57 -12.60
N ALA A 201 8.05 -5.49 -13.00
CA ALA A 201 9.28 -5.79 -12.27
C ALA A 201 10.15 -4.53 -12.10
N ALA A 202 10.40 -3.79 -13.18
CA ALA A 202 11.19 -2.57 -13.12
C ALA A 202 10.49 -1.48 -12.26
N ALA A 203 9.17 -1.37 -12.35
CA ALA A 203 8.39 -0.37 -11.62
C ALA A 203 8.45 -0.58 -10.09
N MET A 204 8.76 -1.79 -9.61
CA MET A 204 8.99 -2.06 -8.19
C MET A 204 10.16 -1.24 -7.61
N LEU A 205 11.10 -0.76 -8.43
CA LEU A 205 12.13 0.19 -8.00
C LEU A 205 11.52 1.49 -7.46
N GLY A 206 10.29 1.83 -7.86
CA GLY A 206 9.52 2.95 -7.30
C GLY A 206 9.29 2.84 -5.79
N LEU A 207 9.32 1.63 -5.21
CA LEU A 207 9.27 1.44 -3.76
C LEU A 207 10.42 2.15 -3.04
N LEU A 208 11.58 2.33 -3.68
CA LEU A 208 12.72 3.06 -3.10
C LEU A 208 12.40 4.54 -2.84
N LEU A 209 11.49 5.14 -3.61
CA LEU A 209 11.06 6.52 -3.43
C LEU A 209 10.30 6.73 -2.12
N THR A 210 9.84 5.65 -1.47
CA THR A 210 9.17 5.71 -0.17
C THR A 210 10.15 5.88 0.98
N LEU A 211 11.40 5.42 0.82
CA LEU A 211 12.44 5.52 1.85
C LEU A 211 12.74 6.98 2.26
N PRO A 212 13.03 7.93 1.33
CA PRO A 212 13.27 9.31 1.72
C PRO A 212 12.02 9.96 2.33
N LEU A 213 10.81 9.59 1.89
CA LEU A 213 9.55 10.09 2.44
C LEU A 213 9.35 9.66 3.89
N LEU A 214 9.56 8.38 4.21
CA LEU A 214 9.47 7.87 5.57
C LEU A 214 10.62 8.37 6.45
N LYS A 215 11.82 8.58 5.89
CA LYS A 215 12.93 9.18 6.63
C LYS A 215 12.67 10.65 7.00
N ALA A 216 11.95 11.39 6.16
CA ALA A 216 11.52 12.77 6.42
C ALA A 216 10.27 12.88 7.32
N TYR A 217 9.67 11.76 7.71
CA TYR A 217 8.48 11.72 8.55
C TYR A 217 8.80 11.98 10.03
N ASN A 218 8.01 12.83 10.67
CA ASN A 218 8.23 13.31 12.03
C ASN A 218 7.42 12.56 13.12
N GLY A 219 6.63 11.53 12.75
CA GLY A 219 5.81 10.78 13.71
C GLY A 219 4.53 11.52 14.16
N GLN A 220 4.28 12.73 13.67
CA GLN A 220 3.10 13.51 14.06
C GLN A 220 1.91 13.18 13.17
N ARG A 221 0.72 13.29 13.73
CA ARG A 221 -0.53 13.03 13.02
C ARG A 221 -0.83 14.06 11.93
N GLY A 222 -0.37 15.30 12.10
CA GLY A 222 -0.70 16.42 11.20
C GLY A 222 -2.17 16.83 11.24
N TYR A 223 -2.60 17.56 10.21
CA TYR A 223 -3.98 18.03 10.06
C TYR A 223 -4.97 16.88 9.92
N SER A 224 -5.85 16.68 10.91
CA SER A 224 -6.76 15.52 10.93
C SER A 224 -8.10 15.77 11.65
N PRO A 225 -8.86 16.82 11.29
CA PRO A 225 -10.25 16.96 11.72
C PRO A 225 -11.12 15.80 11.19
N ALA A 226 -12.32 15.65 11.73
CA ALA A 226 -13.20 14.52 11.41
C ALA A 226 -13.47 14.38 9.90
N TRP A 227 -13.74 15.49 9.21
CA TRP A 227 -14.03 15.48 7.77
C TRP A 227 -12.83 15.00 6.94
N VAL A 228 -11.59 15.40 7.28
CA VAL A 228 -10.37 14.90 6.61
C VAL A 228 -10.18 13.43 6.85
N LYS A 229 -10.36 12.99 8.10
CA LYS A 229 -10.23 11.58 8.46
C LYS A 229 -11.19 10.73 7.62
N TRP A 230 -12.47 11.10 7.56
CA TRP A 230 -13.46 10.38 6.77
C TRP A 230 -13.23 10.53 5.26
N GLY A 231 -12.75 11.70 4.81
CA GLY A 231 -12.37 11.97 3.43
C GLY A 231 -11.29 11.01 2.92
N PHE A 232 -10.24 10.72 3.71
CA PHE A 232 -9.21 9.75 3.32
C PHE A 232 -9.75 8.34 3.14
N TYR A 233 -10.70 7.92 3.97
CA TYR A 233 -11.31 6.60 3.80
C TYR A 233 -12.27 6.58 2.60
N ALA A 234 -13.11 7.62 2.45
CA ALA A 234 -14.07 7.74 1.36
C ALA A 234 -13.40 7.91 -0.01
N PHE A 235 -12.21 8.51 -0.05
CA PHE A 235 -11.43 8.66 -1.25
C PHE A 235 -11.34 7.35 -2.03
N TYR A 236 -11.06 6.22 -1.35
CA TYR A 236 -10.82 4.93 -2.02
C TYR A 236 -12.01 4.45 -2.88
N PRO A 237 -13.22 4.20 -2.36
CA PRO A 237 -14.35 3.84 -3.21
C PRO A 237 -14.76 4.97 -4.15
N LEU A 238 -14.68 6.24 -3.74
CA LEU A 238 -15.15 7.35 -4.57
C LEU A 238 -14.32 7.52 -5.86
N HIS A 239 -13.00 7.52 -5.77
CA HIS A 239 -12.19 7.69 -6.98
C HIS A 239 -12.29 6.47 -7.91
N LEU A 240 -12.43 5.25 -7.37
CA LEU A 240 -12.70 4.05 -8.18
C LEU A 240 -14.02 4.18 -8.93
N CYS A 241 -15.10 4.62 -8.26
CA CYS A 241 -16.38 4.87 -8.92
C CYS A 241 -16.25 5.96 -10.00
N LEU A 242 -15.55 7.06 -9.72
CA LEU A 242 -15.35 8.14 -10.70
C LEU A 242 -14.57 7.65 -11.93
N LEU A 243 -13.49 6.88 -11.74
CA LEU A 243 -12.71 6.30 -12.82
C LEU A 243 -13.52 5.27 -13.63
N LEU A 244 -14.33 4.44 -12.96
CA LEU A 244 -15.22 3.50 -13.64
C LEU A 244 -16.25 4.22 -14.50
N LEU A 245 -16.90 5.26 -13.97
CA LEU A 245 -17.85 6.09 -14.74
C LEU A 245 -17.14 6.74 -15.91
N PHE A 246 -15.94 7.30 -15.70
CA PHE A 246 -15.14 7.86 -16.77
C PHE A 246 -14.85 6.84 -17.88
N ARG A 247 -14.42 5.62 -17.54
CA ARG A 247 -14.18 4.55 -18.52
C ARG A 247 -15.43 4.20 -19.32
N ILE A 248 -16.57 4.06 -18.64
CA ILE A 248 -17.85 3.71 -19.29
C ILE A 248 -18.31 4.80 -20.26
N PHE A 249 -18.22 6.08 -19.87
CA PHE A 249 -18.76 7.18 -20.67
C PHE A 249 -17.82 7.69 -21.76
N PHE A 250 -16.49 7.57 -21.59
CA PHE A 250 -15.52 8.21 -22.48
C PHE A 250 -14.57 7.26 -23.22
N LEU A 251 -14.36 6.04 -22.72
CA LEU A 251 -13.38 5.10 -23.32
C LEU A 251 -14.03 3.88 -23.97
N LYS A 252 -15.27 3.54 -23.58
CA LYS A 252 -15.98 2.35 -24.06
C LYS A 252 -16.97 2.65 -25.20
N SER A 253 -16.73 3.70 -26.00
CA SER A 253 -17.44 4.00 -27.26
C SER A 253 -16.78 3.37 -28.46
#